data_AF-A0A1Z8V4I2-F1
#
_entry.id   AF-A0A1Z8V4I2-F1
#
_cell.length_a   1.000
_cell.length_b   1.000
_cell.length_c   1.000
_cell.angle_alpha   90.00
_cell.angle_beta   90.00
_cell.angle_gamma   90.00
#
_symmetry.space_group_name_H-M   'P 1'
#
loop_
_entity.id
_entity.type
_entity.pdbx_description
1 polymer ?
#
loop_
_entity_poly.entity_id
_entity_poly.type
_entity_poly.pdbx_seq_one_letter_code
_entity_poly.pdbx_strand_id
1 'polypeptide(L)'
;MLVSMNPERLYELVSYYAKAENKYILVIDNTNWCYLSSEKQQEILAFYDDDIIDEDEVQEIFSNTLTFYKFDTQTVAIDTARNWFPLLKELEDSDYFVEAYVVTPAGSIPYTNKVAAS
;
A
#
# COMPACT_ATOMS: atom_id res chain seq x y z
N MET A 1 27.06 -19.35 8.31
CA MET A 1 25.82 -20.11 8.12
C MET A 1 24.89 -19.25 7.30
N LEU A 2 24.58 -19.65 6.06
CA LEU A 2 23.63 -18.95 5.21
C LEU A 2 22.24 -19.49 5.54
N VAL A 3 21.38 -18.64 6.11
CA VAL A 3 19.99 -18.99 6.38
C VAL A 3 19.18 -18.36 5.25
N SER A 4 18.47 -19.20 4.49
CA SER A 4 17.55 -18.72 3.45
C SER A 4 16.35 -18.06 4.12
N MET A 5 16.07 -16.79 3.79
CA MET A 5 14.91 -16.03 4.26
C MET A 5 13.66 -16.24 3.39
N ASN A 6 13.70 -17.17 2.43
CA ASN A 6 12.53 -17.52 1.61
C ASN A 6 11.24 -17.91 2.38
N PRO A 7 11.25 -18.38 3.64
CA PRO A 7 10.00 -18.60 4.37
C PRO A 7 9.39 -17.31 4.94
N GLU A 8 10.15 -16.21 5.08
CA GLU A 8 9.58 -14.94 5.56
C GLU A 8 8.82 -14.27 4.42
N ARG A 9 7.50 -14.42 4.44
CA ARG A 9 6.61 -13.66 3.54
C ARG A 9 6.81 -12.17 3.82
N LEU A 10 6.63 -11.31 2.81
CA LEU A 10 6.73 -9.84 2.96
C LEU A 10 6.01 -9.33 4.22
N TYR A 11 4.84 -9.91 4.51
CA TYR A 11 4.07 -9.65 5.72
C TYR A 11 4.86 -9.88 7.02
N GLU A 12 5.61 -10.98 7.13
CA GLU A 12 6.39 -11.32 8.32
C GLU A 12 7.54 -10.32 8.53
N LEU A 13 8.18 -9.88 7.45
CA LEU A 13 9.21 -8.83 7.48
C LEU A 13 8.63 -7.50 7.97
N VAL A 14 7.49 -7.08 7.39
CA VAL A 14 6.82 -5.84 7.80
C VAL A 14 6.34 -5.91 9.24
N SER A 15 5.76 -7.04 9.66
CA SER A 15 5.29 -7.28 11.03
C SER A 15 6.45 -7.24 12.03
N TYR A 16 7.59 -7.86 11.70
CA TYR A 16 8.79 -7.79 12.51
C TYR A 16 9.29 -6.35 12.64
N TYR A 17 9.34 -5.60 11.54
CA TYR A 17 9.75 -4.20 11.54
C TYR A 17 8.79 -3.30 12.35
N ALA A 18 7.48 -3.45 12.14
CA ALA A 18 6.43 -2.75 12.89
C ALA A 18 6.57 -2.97 14.40
N LYS A 19 6.86 -4.22 14.80
CA LYS A 19 7.11 -4.59 16.20
C LYS A 19 8.41 -4.01 16.74
N ALA A 20 9.50 -4.09 15.98
CA ALA A 20 10.83 -3.62 16.39
C ALA A 20 10.83 -2.10 16.64
N GLU A 21 10.20 -1.34 15.75
CA GLU A 21 10.10 0.12 15.83
C GLU A 21 8.93 0.61 16.69
N ASN A 22 8.01 -0.29 17.07
CA ASN A 22 6.74 0.02 17.72
C ASN A 22 5.95 1.08 16.93
N LYS A 23 5.80 0.86 15.61
CA LYS A 23 5.10 1.75 14.67
C LYS A 23 4.04 0.99 13.86
N TYR A 24 3.12 1.76 13.30
CA TYR A 24 2.14 1.26 12.34
C TYR A 24 2.69 1.45 10.94
N ILE A 25 2.66 0.40 10.13
CA ILE A 25 3.23 0.43 8.78
C ILE A 25 2.10 0.36 7.77
N LEU A 26 1.97 1.39 6.93
CA LEU A 26 1.18 1.33 5.71
C LEU A 26 2.02 0.63 4.64
N VAL A 27 1.49 -0.46 4.11
CA VAL A 27 2.06 -1.18 2.97
C VAL A 27 1.24 -0.85 1.74
N ILE A 28 1.91 -0.43 0.68
CA ILE A 28 1.33 -0.15 -0.62
C ILE A 28 1.92 -1.16 -1.60
N ASP A 29 1.06 -1.95 -2.24
CA ASP A 29 1.42 -2.92 -3.25
C ASP A 29 0.92 -2.47 -4.62
N ASN A 30 1.90 -2.03 -5.41
CA ASN A 30 1.71 -1.51 -6.76
C ASN A 30 2.20 -2.51 -7.82
N THR A 31 2.19 -3.82 -7.50
CA THR A 31 2.68 -4.86 -8.41
C THR A 31 1.91 -4.90 -9.73
N ASN A 32 0.58 -4.71 -9.70
CA ASN A 32 -0.24 -4.77 -10.91
C ASN A 32 0.08 -3.64 -11.90
N TRP A 33 0.34 -2.44 -11.37
CA TRP A 33 0.71 -1.26 -12.16
C TRP A 33 1.90 -1.49 -13.09
N CYS A 34 2.92 -2.23 -12.64
CA CYS A 34 4.12 -2.51 -13.42
C CYS A 34 3.86 -3.33 -14.69
N TYR A 35 2.70 -3.97 -14.82
CA TYR A 35 2.31 -4.79 -15.97
C TYR A 35 1.30 -4.11 -16.90
N LEU A 36 0.82 -2.91 -16.54
CA LEU A 36 -0.13 -2.15 -17.36
C LEU A 36 0.57 -1.51 -18.57
N SER A 37 -0.23 -1.18 -19.60
CA SER A 37 0.27 -0.44 -20.76
C SER A 37 0.66 0.99 -20.37
N SER A 38 1.57 1.61 -21.12
CA SER A 38 1.98 3.00 -20.85
C SER A 38 0.83 4.01 -20.95
N GLU A 39 -0.17 3.74 -21.80
CA GLU A 39 -1.39 4.55 -21.90
C GLU A 39 -2.21 4.43 -20.61
N LYS A 40 -2.45 3.21 -20.13
CA LYS A 40 -3.20 2.97 -18.89
C LYS A 40 -2.48 3.54 -17.67
N GLN A 41 -1.15 3.46 -17.68
CA GLN A 41 -0.31 4.05 -16.65
C GLN A 41 -0.51 5.57 -16.57
N GLN A 42 -0.53 6.27 -17.71
CA GLN A 42 -0.76 7.73 -17.72
C GLN A 42 -2.15 8.09 -17.19
N GLU A 43 -3.19 7.34 -17.54
CA GLU A 43 -4.55 7.57 -17.03
C GLU A 43 -4.63 7.42 -15.51
N ILE A 44 -3.99 6.39 -14.96
CA ILE A 44 -3.99 6.12 -13.51
C ILE A 44 -3.14 7.14 -12.75
N LEU A 45 -1.97 7.54 -13.29
CA LEU A 45 -1.17 8.61 -12.68
C LEU A 45 -1.97 9.90 -12.58
N ALA A 46 -2.65 10.31 -13.66
CA ALA A 46 -3.50 11.49 -13.66
C ALA A 46 -4.65 11.40 -12.65
N PHE A 47 -5.17 10.20 -12.39
CA PHE A 47 -6.20 9.99 -11.36
C PHE A 47 -5.65 10.21 -9.94
N TYR A 48 -4.46 9.70 -9.61
CA TYR A 48 -3.88 9.87 -8.28
C TYR A 48 -3.24 11.26 -8.05
N ASP A 49 -2.86 11.95 -9.13
CA ASP A 49 -2.30 13.31 -9.12
C ASP A 49 -3.38 14.42 -8.99
N ASP A 50 -4.68 14.08 -9.09
CA ASP A 50 -5.81 15.02 -8.96
C ASP A 50 -6.10 15.39 -7.49
N ASP A 51 -5.09 15.91 -6.79
CA ASP A 51 -5.10 16.32 -5.38
C ASP A 51 -5.42 15.20 -4.35
N ILE A 52 -5.28 13.93 -4.74
CA ILE A 52 -5.49 12.79 -3.84
C ILE A 52 -4.23 12.52 -2.99
N ILE A 53 -3.07 12.51 -3.64
CA ILE A 53 -1.76 12.24 -3.06
C ILE A 53 -0.83 13.39 -3.48
N ASP A 54 0.05 13.83 -2.57
CA ASP A 54 1.06 14.84 -2.91
C ASP A 54 1.95 14.35 -4.07
N GLU A 55 2.28 15.23 -5.03
CA GLU A 55 3.02 14.91 -6.27
C GLU A 55 4.32 14.11 -6.01
N ASP A 56 5.09 14.53 -5.01
CA ASP A 56 6.34 13.86 -4.61
C ASP A 56 6.10 12.39 -4.17
N GLU A 57 4.98 12.13 -3.48
CA GLU A 57 4.62 10.80 -2.99
C GLU A 57 4.00 9.94 -4.09
N VAL A 58 3.22 10.53 -5.02
CA VAL A 58 2.77 9.84 -6.25
C VAL A 58 3.99 9.30 -7.01
N GLN A 59 5.00 10.13 -7.22
CA GLN A 59 6.21 9.71 -7.92
C GLN A 59 6.92 8.54 -7.21
N GLU A 60 7.07 8.61 -5.88
CA GLU A 60 7.70 7.54 -5.09
C GLU A 60 6.91 6.22 -5.16
N ILE A 61 5.58 6.29 -5.03
CA ILE A 61 4.70 5.10 -5.05
C ILE A 61 4.70 4.44 -6.44
N PHE A 62 4.59 5.22 -7.51
CA PHE A 62 4.48 4.68 -8.87
C PHE A 62 5.83 4.33 -9.52
N SER A 63 6.94 4.69 -8.88
CA SER A 63 8.30 4.26 -9.25
C SER A 63 8.70 2.91 -8.63
N ASN A 64 7.95 2.42 -7.64
CA ASN A 64 8.26 1.20 -6.89
C ASN A 64 7.12 0.18 -6.96
N THR A 65 7.46 -1.11 -6.85
CA THR A 65 6.47 -2.19 -6.73
C THR A 65 5.85 -2.21 -5.32
N LEU A 66 6.65 -1.86 -4.30
CA LEU A 66 6.25 -1.86 -2.91
C LEU A 66 6.76 -0.59 -2.24
N THR A 67 5.87 0.12 -1.55
CA THR A 67 6.21 1.33 -0.79
C THR A 67 5.69 1.21 0.64
N PHE A 68 6.45 1.72 1.61
CA PHE A 68 6.17 1.57 3.04
C PHE A 68 6.25 2.91 3.77
N TYR A 69 5.20 3.26 4.50
CA TYR A 69 5.18 4.44 5.35
C TYR A 69 4.99 4.07 6.81
N LYS A 70 5.73 4.74 7.70
CA LYS A 70 5.64 4.54 9.15
C LYS A 70 4.81 5.63 9.80
N PHE A 71 3.98 5.24 10.76
CA PHE A 71 3.13 6.15 11.52
C PHE A 71 3.19 5.85 13.02
N ASP A 72 3.01 6.91 13.81
CA ASP A 72 2.98 6.82 15.27
C ASP A 72 1.67 6.24 15.81
N THR A 73 0.57 6.39 15.06
CA THR A 73 -0.75 5.94 15.49
C THR A 73 -1.46 5.15 14.41
N GLN A 74 -2.30 4.21 14.83
CA GLN A 74 -3.13 3.42 13.92
C GLN A 74 -4.08 4.29 13.11
N THR A 75 -4.68 5.30 13.75
CA THR A 75 -5.67 6.18 13.12
C THR A 75 -5.07 6.91 11.94
N VAL A 76 -3.92 7.57 12.10
CA VAL A 76 -3.27 8.31 11.00
C VAL A 76 -2.91 7.36 9.85
N ALA A 77 -2.35 6.18 10.14
CA ALA A 77 -2.01 5.21 9.09
C ALA A 77 -3.23 4.78 8.26
N ILE A 78 -4.37 4.53 8.93
CA ILE A 78 -5.62 4.11 8.28
C ILE A 78 -6.23 5.27 7.50
N ASP A 79 -6.25 6.47 8.06
CA ASP A 79 -6.82 7.66 7.42
C ASP A 79 -6.02 8.03 6.17
N THR A 80 -4.68 7.99 6.23
CA THR A 80 -3.82 8.15 5.04
C THR A 80 -4.14 7.10 3.98
N ALA A 81 -4.21 5.82 4.34
CA ALA A 81 -4.51 4.75 3.40
C ALA A 81 -5.88 4.92 2.71
N ARG A 82 -6.90 5.36 3.46
CA ARG A 82 -8.26 5.62 2.94
C ARG A 82 -8.33 6.86 2.06
N ASN A 83 -7.60 7.90 2.41
CA ASN A 83 -7.59 9.14 1.64
C ASN A 83 -6.87 8.93 0.31
N TRP A 84 -5.78 8.15 0.31
CA TRP A 84 -4.97 7.95 -0.88
C TRP A 84 -5.54 6.89 -1.82
N PHE A 85 -6.04 5.77 -1.28
CA PHE A 85 -6.39 4.61 -2.09
C PHE A 85 -7.88 4.26 -1.94
N PRO A 86 -8.67 4.37 -3.02
CA PRO A 86 -10.06 3.94 -3.03
C PRO A 86 -10.21 2.46 -2.66
N LEU A 87 -11.40 2.08 -2.17
CA LEU A 87 -11.71 0.67 -1.98
C LEU A 87 -11.88 -0.01 -3.33
N LEU A 88 -11.46 -1.27 -3.45
CA LEU A 88 -11.62 -2.05 -4.69
C LEU A 88 -13.06 -2.02 -5.22
N LYS A 89 -14.06 -2.02 -4.33
CA LYS A 89 -15.49 -2.00 -4.66
C LYS A 89 -16.00 -0.65 -5.18
N GLU A 90 -15.25 0.43 -4.97
CA GLU A 90 -15.61 1.79 -5.37
C GLU A 90 -15.06 2.14 -6.75
N LEU A 91 -14.19 1.29 -7.30
CA LEU A 91 -13.61 1.44 -8.61
C LEU A 91 -14.44 0.68 -9.66
N GLU A 92 -14.83 1.37 -10.72
CA GLU A 92 -15.48 0.73 -11.89
C GLU A 92 -14.49 -0.11 -12.70
N ASP A 93 -13.23 0.32 -12.71
CA ASP A 93 -12.12 -0.33 -13.39
C ASP A 93 -11.07 -0.78 -12.36
N SER A 94 -10.85 -2.09 -12.30
CA SER A 94 -9.91 -2.70 -11.37
C SER A 94 -8.45 -2.35 -11.64
N ASP A 95 -8.11 -1.83 -12.82
CA ASP A 95 -6.74 -1.43 -13.14
C ASP A 95 -6.27 -0.23 -12.29
N TYR A 96 -7.21 0.59 -11.78
CA TYR A 96 -6.91 1.71 -10.87
C TYR A 96 -6.62 1.26 -9.43
N PHE A 97 -6.86 -0.03 -9.13
CA PHE A 97 -6.72 -0.54 -7.78
C PHE A 97 -5.25 -0.75 -7.41
N VAL A 98 -4.80 0.00 -6.40
CA VAL A 98 -3.52 -0.20 -5.71
C VAL A 98 -3.85 -0.76 -4.33
N GLU A 99 -3.30 -1.93 -3.98
CA GLU A 99 -3.61 -2.56 -2.70
C GLU A 99 -2.87 -1.85 -1.57
N ALA A 100 -3.61 -1.39 -0.56
CA ALA A 100 -3.09 -0.70 0.61
C ALA A 100 -3.64 -1.33 1.88
N TYR A 101 -2.75 -1.62 2.83
CA TYR A 101 -3.13 -2.18 4.13
C TYR A 101 -2.19 -1.72 5.25
N VAL A 102 -2.71 -1.69 6.47
CA VAL A 102 -1.95 -1.26 7.66
C VAL A 102 -1.57 -2.47 8.49
N VAL A 103 -0.31 -2.57 8.90
CA VAL A 103 0.20 -3.58 9.83
C VAL A 103 0.51 -2.93 11.18
N THR A 104 0.02 -3.52 12.27
CA THR A 104 0.27 -3.04 13.64
C THR A 104 1.57 -3.60 14.22
N PRO A 105 2.11 -2.99 15.30
CA PRO A 105 3.22 -3.58 16.07
C PRO A 105 2.91 -4.98 16.65
N ALA A 106 1.62 -5.32 16.78
CA ALA A 106 1.18 -6.63 17.24
C ALA A 106 1.13 -7.67 16.09
N GLY A 107 1.40 -7.26 14.85
CA GLY A 107 1.32 -8.12 13.67
C GLY A 107 -0.12 -8.46 13.30
N SER A 108 -1.04 -7.50 13.42
CA SER A 108 -2.41 -7.60 12.90
C SER A 108 -2.66 -6.58 11.79
N ILE A 109 -3.67 -6.84 10.94
CA ILE A 109 -4.08 -5.94 9.85
C ILE A 109 -5.46 -5.34 10.18
N PRO A 110 -5.54 -4.16 10.81
CA PRO A 110 -6.81 -3.51 11.15
C PRO A 110 -7.52 -2.88 9.94
N TYR A 111 -6.84 -2.72 8.81
CA TYR A 111 -7.40 -2.12 7.59
C TYR A 111 -6.73 -2.66 6.33
N THR A 112 -7.54 -2.88 5.31
CA THR A 112 -7.14 -3.10 3.91
C THR A 112 -8.20 -2.49 3.00
N ASN A 113 -7.81 -1.93 1.86
CA ASN A 113 -8.75 -1.43 0.86
C ASN A 113 -9.29 -2.52 -0.10
N LYS A 114 -8.81 -3.77 0.06
CA LYS A 114 -9.22 -4.94 -0.75
C LYS A 114 -10.51 -5.62 -0.30
N VAL A 115 -11.21 -5.10 0.71
CA VAL A 115 -12.35 -5.78 1.34
C VAL A 115 -13.35 -6.28 0.27
N ALA A 116 -13.54 -7.60 0.19
CA ALA A 116 -14.37 -8.24 -0.82
C ALA A 116 -15.85 -7.83 -0.67
N ALA A 117 -16.58 -7.83 -1.80
CA ALA A 117 -18.02 -7.57 -1.81
C ALA A 117 -18.75 -8.48 -0.80
N SER A 118 -19.47 -7.86 0.13
CA SER A 118 -20.38 -8.52 1.08
C SER A 118 -21.68 -8.97 0.39
#